data_AF-A0A5C1AI81-F1
#
_entry.id   AF-A0A5C1AI81-F1
#
_cell.length_a   1.000
_cell.length_b   1.000
_cell.length_c   1.000
_cell.angle_alpha   90.00
_cell.angle_beta   90.00
_cell.angle_gamma   90.00
#
_symmetry.space_group_name_H-M   'P 1'
#
loop_
_entity.id
_entity.type
_entity.pdbx_description
1 polymer ?
#
loop_
_entity_poly.entity_id
_entity_poly.type
_entity_poly.pdbx_seq_one_letter_code
_entity_poly.pdbx_strand_id
1 'polypeptide(L)' 'MSLSPDELRELAKYVLLTRPDEIGCDDWLGYAPSYAELIATSQPVPEPLQKAAGHLDLCPECAEEFRALMEALKEGGGV' A
#
# COMPACT_ATOMS: atom_id res chain seq x y z
N MET A 1 17.04 11.78 24.47
CA MET A 1 15.81 12.23 23.78
C MET A 1 14.71 11.24 24.13
N SER A 2 13.57 11.73 24.61
CA SER A 2 12.37 10.93 24.83
C SER A 2 11.37 11.22 23.73
N LEU A 3 10.77 10.18 23.15
CA LEU A 3 9.67 10.32 22.20
C LEU A 3 8.45 10.96 22.89
N SER A 4 7.74 11.80 22.17
CA SER A 4 6.43 12.31 22.57
C SER A 4 5.38 11.18 22.60
N PRO A 5 4.25 11.36 23.30
CA PRO A 5 3.16 10.40 23.30
C PRO A 5 2.61 10.07 21.91
N ASP A 6 2.61 11.04 20.99
CA ASP A 6 2.14 10.85 19.62
C ASP A 6 3.13 10.01 18.80
N GLU A 7 4.43 10.30 18.90
CA GLU A 7 5.47 9.48 18.26
C GLU A 7 5.47 8.04 18.79
N LEU A 8 5.24 7.84 20.09
CA LEU A 8 5.07 6.50 20.68
C LEU A 8 3.84 5.78 20.14
N ARG A 9 2.74 6.50 19.95
CA ARG A 9 1.50 5.93 19.38
C ARG A 9 1.71 5.51 17.94
N GLU A 10 2.35 6.34 17.13
CA GLU A 10 2.67 5.99 15.74
C GLU A 10 3.60 4.78 15.68
N LEU A 11 4.66 4.76 16.49
CA LEU A 11 5.55 3.61 16.56
C LEU A 11 4.81 2.32 16.95
N ALA A 12 3.92 2.39 17.95
CA ALA A 12 3.11 1.24 18.35
C ALA A 12 2.19 0.75 17.22
N LYS A 13 1.62 1.64 16.42
CA LYS A 13 0.82 1.26 15.24
C LYS A 13 1.68 0.50 14.23
N TYR A 14 2.86 1.01 13.88
CA TYR A 14 3.75 0.33 12.95
C TYR A 14 4.14 -1.06 13.45
N VAL A 15 4.51 -1.20 14.73
CA VAL A 15 4.81 -2.51 15.33
C VAL A 15 3.62 -3.47 15.23
N LEU A 16 2.39 -3.00 15.48
CA LEU A 16 1.19 -3.84 15.38
C LEU A 16 0.82 -4.21 13.93
N LEU A 17 1.19 -3.38 12.97
CA LEU A 17 0.97 -3.65 11.55
C LEU A 17 2.00 -4.62 10.97
N THR A 18 3.15 -4.80 11.65
CA THR A 18 4.19 -5.70 11.13
C THR A 18 3.74 -7.16 11.05
N ARG A 19 4.11 -7.84 9.96
CA ARG A 19 3.78 -9.23 9.67
C ARG A 19 5.02 -10.00 9.20
N PRO A 20 5.14 -11.29 9.53
CA PRO A 20 6.30 -12.11 9.14
C PRO A 20 6.41 -12.33 7.62
N ASP A 21 5.35 -12.06 6.88
CA ASP A 21 5.21 -12.32 5.45
C ASP A 21 5.07 -11.03 4.63
N GLU A 22 5.54 -9.91 5.19
CA GLU A 22 5.71 -8.64 4.49
C GLU A 22 6.56 -8.76 3.23
N ILE A 23 6.27 -7.89 2.28
CA ILE A 23 7.00 -7.75 1.03
C ILE A 23 7.73 -6.41 1.00
N GLY A 24 8.87 -6.35 0.30
CA GLY A 24 9.60 -5.10 0.09
C GLY A 24 8.97 -4.24 -1.00
N CYS A 25 9.52 -3.03 -1.20
CA CYS A 25 9.06 -2.12 -2.26
C CYS A 25 9.22 -2.74 -3.66
N ASP A 26 10.31 -3.48 -3.90
CA ASP A 26 10.57 -4.13 -5.20
C ASP A 26 9.54 -5.22 -5.50
N ASP A 27 9.19 -6.04 -4.50
CA ASP A 27 8.14 -7.04 -4.62
C ASP A 27 6.78 -6.37 -4.88
N TRP A 28 6.49 -5.28 -4.16
CA TRP A 28 5.25 -4.51 -4.33
C TRP A 28 5.11 -3.98 -5.76
N LEU A 29 6.19 -3.45 -6.34
CA LEU A 29 6.21 -2.95 -7.71
C LEU A 29 5.83 -4.05 -8.73
N GLY A 30 6.22 -5.30 -8.47
CA GLY A 30 5.82 -6.46 -9.27
C GLY A 30 4.31 -6.76 -9.22
N TYR A 31 3.65 -6.45 -8.10
CA TYR A 31 2.20 -6.63 -7.92
C TYR A 31 1.37 -5.41 -8.34
N ALA A 32 1.98 -4.23 -8.43
CA ALA A 32 1.29 -2.96 -8.63
C ALA A 32 0.34 -2.93 -9.85
N PRO A 33 0.69 -3.47 -11.05
CA PRO A 33 -0.22 -3.46 -12.20
C PRO A 33 -1.50 -4.26 -11.94
N SER A 34 -1.37 -5.51 -11.49
CA SER A 34 -2.51 -6.39 -11.20
C SER A 34 -3.38 -5.83 -10.07
N TYR A 35 -2.74 -5.23 -9.06
CA TYR A 35 -3.46 -4.59 -7.97
C TYR A 35 -4.23 -3.34 -8.46
N ALA A 36 -3.62 -2.50 -9.29
CA ALA A 36 -4.27 -1.31 -9.87
C ALA A 36 -5.52 -1.67 -10.68
N GLU A 37 -5.46 -2.72 -11.52
CA GLU A 37 -6.62 -3.19 -12.30
C GLU A 37 -7.80 -3.60 -11.42
N LEU A 38 -7.53 -4.35 -10.33
CA LEU A 38 -8.56 -4.77 -9.40
C LEU A 38 -9.21 -3.58 -8.69
N ILE A 39 -8.41 -2.64 -8.20
CA ILE A 39 -8.92 -1.43 -7.53
C ILE A 39 -9.70 -0.55 -8.52
N ALA A 40 -9.19 -0.36 -9.74
CA ALA A 40 -9.87 0.42 -10.79
C ALA A 40 -11.25 -0.16 -11.14
N THR A 41 -11.37 -1.49 -11.13
CA THR A 41 -12.62 -2.20 -11.43
C THR A 41 -13.47 -2.54 -10.20
N SER A 42 -13.08 -2.05 -9.01
CA SER A 42 -13.75 -2.33 -7.73
C SER A 42 -13.92 -3.83 -7.44
N GLN A 43 -12.94 -4.64 -7.87
CA GLN A 43 -12.92 -6.08 -7.60
C GLN A 43 -12.28 -6.39 -6.24
N PRO A 44 -12.66 -7.50 -5.59
CA PRO A 44 -12.04 -7.93 -4.36
C PRO A 44 -10.57 -8.31 -4.59
N VAL A 45 -9.71 -7.99 -3.61
CA VAL A 45 -8.29 -8.33 -3.64
C VAL A 45 -8.12 -9.82 -3.28
N PRO A 46 -7.63 -10.68 -4.20
CA PRO A 46 -7.43 -12.09 -3.92
C PRO A 46 -6.29 -12.30 -2.93
N GLU A 47 -6.29 -13.46 -2.25
CA GLU A 47 -5.30 -13.82 -1.22
C GLU A 47 -3.83 -13.54 -1.64
N PRO A 48 -3.37 -13.86 -2.86
CA PRO A 48 -1.98 -13.61 -3.27
C PRO A 48 -1.60 -12.12 -3.29
N LEU A 49 -2.58 -11.21 -3.45
CA LEU A 49 -2.36 -9.77 -3.52
C LEU A 49 -2.66 -9.05 -2.20
N GLN A 50 -3.11 -9.75 -1.15
CA GLN A 50 -3.36 -9.13 0.16
C GLN A 50 -2.08 -8.55 0.77
N LYS A 51 -0.92 -9.14 0.48
CA LYS A 51 0.39 -8.62 0.92
C LYS A 51 0.73 -7.29 0.25
N ALA A 52 0.35 -7.12 -1.02
CA ALA A 52 0.53 -5.85 -1.73
C ALA A 52 -0.35 -4.75 -1.12
N ALA A 53 -1.58 -5.07 -0.73
CA ALA A 53 -2.44 -4.15 0.02
C ALA A 53 -1.81 -3.78 1.38
N GLY A 54 -1.35 -4.78 2.14
CA GLY A 54 -0.71 -4.56 3.44
C GLY A 54 0.58 -3.74 3.38
N HIS A 55 1.37 -3.86 2.31
CA HIS A 55 2.56 -3.02 2.12
C HIS A 55 2.20 -1.53 2.04
N LEU A 56 1.06 -1.17 1.42
CA LEU A 56 0.61 0.22 1.34
C LEU A 56 0.17 0.80 2.70
N ASP A 57 -0.20 -0.05 3.66
CA ASP A 57 -0.48 0.39 5.04
C ASP A 57 0.82 0.71 5.82
N LEU A 58 1.96 0.18 5.38
CA LEU A 58 3.25 0.29 6.05
C LEU A 58 4.23 1.26 5.37
N CYS A 59 4.17 1.40 4.04
CA CYS A 59 5.09 2.19 3.24
C CYS A 59 4.40 3.45 2.69
N PRO A 60 4.64 4.64 3.28
CA PRO A 60 4.04 5.88 2.83
C PRO A 60 4.41 6.26 1.40
N GLU A 61 5.65 5.97 0.97
CA GLU A 61 6.15 6.28 -0.36
C GLU A 61 5.38 5.51 -1.44
N CYS A 62 5.31 4.17 -1.32
CA CYS A 62 4.54 3.35 -2.27
C CYS A 62 3.04 3.67 -2.23
N ALA A 63 2.50 4.06 -1.07
CA ALA A 63 1.11 4.50 -0.96
C ALA A 63 0.83 5.81 -1.71
N GLU A 64 1.77 6.76 -1.66
CA GLU A 64 1.69 8.00 -2.44
C GLU A 64 1.79 7.72 -3.94
N GLU A 65 2.80 6.95 -4.36
CA GLU A 65 3.00 6.57 -5.76
C GLU A 65 1.78 5.84 -6.34
N PHE A 66 1.20 4.91 -5.58
CA PHE A 66 -0.02 4.20 -6.01
C PHE A 66 -1.22 5.13 -6.17
N ARG A 67 -1.42 6.09 -5.26
CA ARG A 67 -2.49 7.09 -5.41
C ARG A 67 -2.32 7.91 -6.67
N ALA A 68 -1.09 8.38 -6.95
CA ALA A 68 -0.78 9.11 -8.17
C ALA A 68 -1.05 8.28 -9.43
N LEU A 69 -0.68 6.99 -9.42
CA LEU A 69 -1.01 6.06 -10.51
C LEU A 69 -2.53 5.97 -10.71
N MET A 70 -3.29 5.78 -9.64
CA MET A 70 -4.75 5.65 -9.72
C MET A 70 -5.43 6.95 -10.19
N GLU A 71 -4.87 8.12 -9.86
CA GLU A 71 -5.31 9.42 -10.39
C GLU A 71 -5.03 9.51 -11.90
N ALA A 72 -3.81 9.19 -12.33
CA ALA A 72 -3.44 9.18 -13.74
C ALA A 72 -4.31 8.20 -14.57
N LEU A 73 -4.66 7.04 -14.02
CA LEU A 73 -5.56 6.09 -14.67
C LEU A 73 -6.99 6.64 -14.84
N LYS A 74 -7.47 7.47 -13.90
CA LYS A 74 -8.77 8.15 -14.03
C LYS A 74 -8.74 9.25 -15.08
N GLU A 75 -7.63 9.98 -15.19
CA GLU A 75 -7.46 11.07 -16.15
C GLU A 75 -7.18 10.58 -17.57
N GLY A 76 -6.43 9.49 -17.73
CA GLY A 76 -6.09 8.87 -19.01
C GLY A 76 -7.06 7.78 -19.49
N GLY A 77 -7.96 7.31 -18.63
CA GLY A 77 -8.90 6.20 -18.88
C GLY A 77 -10.27 6.61 -19.43
N GLY A 78 -10.34 7.73 -20.17
CA GLY A 78 -11.55 8.13 -20.88
C GLY A 78 -11.83 7.20 -22.07
N VAL A 79 -12.66 6.19 -21.86
CA VAL A 79 -13.56 5.62 -22.88
C VAL A 79 -14.98 6.04 -22.53
#